data_AF-A0A560CJA7-F1
#
_entry.id   AF-A0A560CJA7-F1
#
_cell.length_a   1.000
_cell.length_b   1.000
_cell.length_c   1.000
_cell.angle_alpha   90.00
_cell.angle_beta   90.00
_cell.angle_gamma   90.00
#
_symmetry.space_group_name_H-M   'P 1'
#
loop_
_entity.id
_entity.type
_entity.pdbx_description
1 polymer ?
#
loop_
_entity_poly.entity_id
_entity_poly.type
_entity_poly.pdbx_seq_one_letter_code
_entity_poly.pdbx_strand_id
1 'polypeptide(L)'
;MTGIARSHPRPSLLEELERRHDDAPPRGALRTAVLHGVERCATLTHAAALRLHDRLAAEARRGTAQRRRTLPAGRTASDVWLARLAASLTHHRNAASALVRDGG
;
A
#
# COMPACT_ATOMS: atom_id res chain seq x y z
N MET A 1 24.91 51.85 -6.89
CA MET A 1 24.38 50.81 -7.80
C MET A 1 24.61 49.44 -7.17
N THR A 2 23.68 48.94 -6.35
CA THR A 2 23.75 47.61 -5.74
C THR A 2 22.82 46.68 -6.50
N GLY A 3 23.40 45.74 -7.24
CA GLY A 3 22.67 44.73 -8.01
C GLY A 3 21.97 43.76 -7.07
N ILE A 4 20.64 43.71 -7.15
CA ILE A 4 19.82 42.74 -6.45
C ILE A 4 20.09 41.40 -7.15
N ALA A 5 20.85 40.52 -6.50
CA ALA A 5 21.01 39.15 -6.96
C ALA A 5 19.62 38.51 -6.99
N ARG A 6 19.05 38.37 -8.19
CA ARG A 6 17.76 37.72 -8.38
C ARG A 6 17.94 36.25 -8.03
N SER A 7 17.49 35.84 -6.84
CA SER A 7 17.31 34.43 -6.54
C SER A 7 16.25 33.90 -7.51
N HIS A 8 16.69 33.13 -8.51
CA HIS A 8 15.76 32.44 -9.38
C HIS A 8 14.90 31.49 -8.53
N PRO A 9 13.56 31.54 -8.63
CA PRO A 9 12.72 30.56 -7.97
C PRO A 9 13.14 29.17 -8.46
N ARG A 10 13.38 28.25 -7.52
CA ARG A 10 13.73 26.88 -7.88
C ARG A 10 12.54 26.26 -8.63
N PRO A 11 12.79 25.61 -9.78
CA PRO A 11 11.72 24.95 -10.52
C PRO A 11 11.09 23.86 -9.64
N SER A 12 9.79 23.65 -9.82
CA SER A 12 9.11 22.54 -9.14
C SER A 12 9.66 21.19 -9.64
N LEU A 13 9.53 20.13 -8.83
CA LEU A 13 9.93 18.77 -9.23
C LEU A 13 9.19 18.32 -10.50
N LEU A 14 7.99 18.85 -10.76
CA LEU A 14 7.23 18.60 -11.97
C LEU A 14 7.84 19.31 -13.18
N GLU A 15 8.15 20.60 -13.08
CA GLU A 15 8.83 21.35 -14.15
C GLU A 15 10.21 20.76 -14.47
N GLU A 16 10.92 20.26 -13.47
CA GLU A 16 12.21 19.60 -13.67
C GLU A 16 12.07 18.23 -14.33
N LEU A 17 10.98 17.50 -14.06
CA LEU A 17 10.67 16.25 -14.72
C LEU A 17 10.28 16.46 -16.18
N GLU A 18 9.43 17.46 -16.45
CA GLU A 18 9.00 17.85 -17.80
C GLU A 18 10.20 18.30 -18.65
N ARG A 19 11.16 19.02 -18.06
CA ARG A 19 12.38 19.44 -18.78
C ARG A 19 13.32 18.29 -19.13
N ARG A 20 13.27 17.19 -18.37
CA ARG A 20 14.18 16.04 -18.54
C ARG A 20 13.68 15.02 -19.56
N HIS A 21 12.39 15.07 -19.91
CA HIS A 21 11.75 14.09 -20.77
C HIS A 21 11.11 14.79 -21.97
N ASP A 22 11.67 14.56 -23.17
CA ASP A 22 11.10 15.05 -24.43
C ASP A 22 9.79 14.33 -24.78
N ASP A 23 9.64 13.08 -24.31
CA ASP A 23 8.42 12.26 -24.39
C ASP A 23 7.68 12.17 -23.04
N ALA A 24 6.50 11.56 -23.00
CA ALA A 24 5.72 11.42 -21.77
C ALA A 24 6.52 10.71 -20.65
N PRO A 25 6.75 11.36 -19.49
CA PRO A 25 7.56 10.77 -18.42
C PRO A 25 6.88 9.54 -17.80
N PRO A 26 7.65 8.61 -17.20
CA PRO A 26 7.10 7.42 -16.56
C PRO A 26 6.08 7.79 -15.48
N ARG A 27 4.94 7.09 -15.46
CA ARG A 27 3.82 7.40 -14.54
C ARG A 27 4.24 7.44 -13.07
N GLY A 28 5.20 6.61 -12.67
CA GLY A 28 5.75 6.61 -11.30
C GLY A 28 6.56 7.86 -10.96
N ALA A 29 7.35 8.37 -11.91
CA ALA A 29 8.11 9.61 -11.76
C ALA A 29 7.17 10.82 -11.73
N LEU A 30 6.17 10.85 -12.61
CA LEU A 30 5.13 11.89 -12.62
C LEU A 30 4.33 11.91 -11.32
N ARG A 31 3.90 10.75 -10.82
CA ARG A 31 3.21 10.63 -9.53
C ARG A 31 4.07 11.16 -8.38
N THR A 32 5.36 10.86 -8.38
CA THR A 32 6.30 11.34 -7.37
C THR A 32 6.47 12.85 -7.43
N ALA A 33 6.65 13.42 -8.63
CA ALA A 33 6.80 14.84 -8.84
C ALA A 33 5.54 15.62 -8.42
N VAL A 34 4.35 15.13 -8.78
CA VAL A 34 3.05 15.70 -8.36
C VAL A 34 2.85 15.64 -6.85
N LEU A 35 3.32 14.56 -6.21
CA LEU A 35 3.26 14.41 -4.76
C LEU A 35 4.43 15.10 -4.04
N HIS A 36 5.17 15.98 -4.71
CA HIS A 36 6.29 16.74 -4.17
C HIS A 36 7.42 15.88 -3.58
N GLY A 37 7.64 14.69 -4.12
CA GLY A 37 8.80 13.86 -3.80
C GLY A 37 8.49 12.44 -3.39
N VAL A 38 9.57 11.64 -3.30
CA VAL A 38 9.52 10.19 -3.05
C VAL A 38 8.97 9.89 -1.65
N GLU A 39 9.34 10.69 -0.65
CA GLU A 39 8.92 10.49 0.74
C GLU A 39 7.40 10.58 0.88
N ARG A 40 6.80 11.67 0.40
CA ARG A 40 5.33 11.84 0.46
C ARG A 40 4.60 10.79 -0.37
N CYS A 41 5.14 10.41 -1.52
CA CYS A 41 4.61 9.32 -2.33
C CYS A 41 4.64 7.97 -1.57
N ALA A 42 5.74 7.68 -0.88
CA ALA A 42 5.90 6.47 -0.06
C ALA A 42 4.95 6.48 1.14
N THR A 43 4.84 7.59 1.89
CA THR A 43 3.91 7.73 3.02
C THR A 43 2.46 7.51 2.59
N LEU A 44 2.04 8.10 1.46
CA LEU A 44 0.67 7.93 0.96
C LEU A 44 0.40 6.52 0.48
N THR A 45 1.38 5.87 -0.16
CA THR A 45 1.28 4.46 -0.57
C THR A 45 1.16 3.55 0.65
N HIS A 46 1.98 3.80 1.67
CA HIS A 46 1.94 3.06 2.92
C HIS A 46 0.59 3.22 3.63
N ALA A 47 0.10 4.46 3.78
CA ALA A 47 -1.21 4.73 4.38
C ALA A 47 -2.36 4.08 3.59
N ALA A 48 -2.28 4.06 2.25
CA ALA A 48 -3.26 3.39 1.41
C ALA A 48 -3.23 1.86 1.61
N ALA A 49 -2.04 1.27 1.71
CA ALA A 49 -1.88 -0.16 1.99
C ALA A 49 -2.47 -0.52 3.37
N LEU A 50 -2.20 0.27 4.42
CA LEU A 50 -2.78 0.06 5.74
C LEU A 50 -4.32 0.07 5.71
N ARG A 51 -4.93 1.09 5.07
CA ARG A 51 -6.39 1.16 4.93
C ARG A 51 -6.97 -0.02 4.17
N LEU A 52 -6.28 -0.49 3.14
CA LEU A 52 -6.69 -1.68 2.39
C LEU A 52 -6.66 -2.92 3.29
N HIS A 53 -5.58 -3.11 4.06
CA HIS A 53 -5.48 -4.22 5.00
C HIS A 53 -6.57 -4.18 6.07
N ASP A 54 -6.86 -3.01 6.64
CA ASP A 54 -7.94 -2.84 7.61
C ASP A 54 -9.30 -3.22 7.03
N ARG A 55 -9.58 -2.78 5.79
CA ARG A 55 -10.82 -3.13 5.09
C ARG A 55 -10.91 -4.64 4.84
N LEU A 56 -9.86 -5.26 4.32
CA LEU A 56 -9.83 -6.70 4.07
C LEU A 56 -9.99 -7.50 5.37
N ALA A 57 -9.38 -7.06 6.46
CA ALA A 57 -9.56 -7.66 7.78
C ALA A 57 -11.02 -7.53 8.27
N ALA A 58 -11.65 -6.38 8.07
CA ALA A 58 -13.07 -6.20 8.40
C ALA A 58 -13.99 -7.09 7.56
N GLU A 59 -13.73 -7.22 6.26
CA GLU A 59 -14.48 -8.12 5.37
C GLU A 59 -14.31 -9.59 5.77
N ALA A 60 -13.09 -10.04 6.10
CA ALA A 60 -12.83 -11.38 6.60
C ALA A 60 -13.56 -11.67 7.92
N ARG A 61 -13.56 -10.72 8.88
CA ARG A 61 -14.31 -10.84 10.14
C ARG A 61 -15.82 -10.98 9.89
N ARG A 62 -16.38 -10.15 9.01
CA ARG A 62 -17.81 -10.23 8.62
C ARG A 62 -18.14 -11.56 7.97
N GLY A 63 -17.33 -12.01 7.00
CA GLY A 63 -17.51 -13.30 6.34
C GLY A 63 -17.46 -14.46 7.35
N THR A 64 -16.52 -14.41 8.29
CA THR A 64 -16.38 -15.42 9.35
C THR A 64 -17.60 -15.45 10.26
N ALA A 65 -18.05 -14.28 10.74
CA ALA A 65 -19.24 -14.17 11.58
C ALA A 65 -20.50 -14.69 10.86
N GLN A 66 -20.66 -14.34 9.59
CA GLN A 66 -21.79 -14.80 8.80
C GLN A 66 -21.76 -16.32 8.59
N ARG A 67 -20.59 -16.89 8.26
CA ARG A 67 -20.45 -18.33 8.05
C ARG A 67 -20.68 -19.12 9.34
N ARG A 68 -20.17 -18.64 10.49
CA ARG A 68 -20.41 -19.27 11.80
C ARG A 68 -21.90 -19.32 12.18
N ARG A 69 -22.70 -18.34 11.74
CA ARG A 69 -24.16 -18.34 11.99
C ARG A 69 -24.90 -19.39 11.15
N THR A 70 -24.37 -19.75 9.98
CA THR A 70 -25.06 -20.63 9.02
C THR A 70 -24.47 -22.03 8.94
N LEU A 71 -23.30 -22.27 9.53
CA LEU A 71 -22.58 -23.55 9.46
C LEU A 71 -22.88 -24.42 10.68
N PRO A 72 -23.50 -25.61 10.52
CA PRO A 72 -23.67 -26.56 11.61
C PRO A 72 -22.33 -27.05 12.14
N ALA A 73 -22.22 -27.24 13.47
CA ALA A 73 -20.96 -27.62 14.12
C ALA A 73 -20.29 -28.87 13.51
N GLY A 74 -21.07 -29.89 13.15
CA GLY A 74 -20.57 -31.11 12.51
C GLY A 74 -20.02 -30.94 11.09
N ARG A 75 -20.23 -29.79 10.44
CA ARG A 75 -19.70 -29.47 9.11
C ARG A 75 -18.50 -28.53 9.13
N THR A 76 -18.06 -28.09 10.31
CA THR A 76 -16.95 -27.15 10.46
C THR A 76 -15.64 -27.69 9.91
N ALA A 77 -15.34 -28.97 10.19
CA ALA A 77 -14.09 -29.61 9.76
C ALA A 77 -14.00 -29.83 8.24
N SER A 78 -15.14 -29.89 7.54
CA SER A 78 -15.23 -30.11 6.09
C SER A 78 -15.57 -28.83 5.31
N ASP A 79 -15.66 -27.68 5.98
CA ASP A 79 -15.99 -26.42 5.31
C ASP A 79 -14.77 -25.86 4.57
N VAL A 80 -14.85 -25.90 3.23
CA VAL A 80 -13.80 -25.45 2.32
C VAL A 80 -13.45 -23.97 2.52
N TRP A 81 -14.44 -23.14 2.89
CA TRP A 81 -14.20 -21.72 3.10
C TRP A 81 -13.36 -21.48 4.37
N LEU A 82 -13.66 -22.16 5.47
CA LEU A 82 -12.83 -22.12 6.69
C LEU A 82 -11.43 -22.68 6.47
N ALA A 83 -11.30 -23.78 5.73
CA ALA A 83 -9.99 -24.35 5.39
C ALA A 83 -9.14 -23.35 4.59
N ARG A 84 -9.73 -22.70 3.58
CA ARG A 84 -9.05 -21.66 2.79
C ARG A 84 -8.68 -20.44 3.65
N LEU A 85 -9.58 -19.99 4.51
CA LEU A 85 -9.31 -18.87 5.42
C LEU A 85 -8.14 -19.19 6.36
N ALA A 86 -8.13 -20.39 6.96
CA ALA A 86 -7.05 -20.83 7.85
C ALA A 86 -5.70 -20.91 7.11
N ALA A 87 -5.70 -21.42 5.88
CA ALA A 87 -4.50 -21.47 5.03
C ALA A 87 -3.97 -20.07 4.71
N SER A 88 -4.84 -19.14 4.30
CA SER A 88 -4.44 -17.74 4.03
C SER A 88 -3.89 -17.05 5.29
N LEU A 89 -4.53 -17.21 6.45
CA LEU A 89 -4.04 -16.65 7.71
C LEU A 89 -2.68 -17.22 8.09
N THR A 90 -2.48 -18.53 7.91
CA THR A 90 -1.20 -19.20 8.16
C THR A 90 -0.10 -18.68 7.23
N HIS A 91 -0.41 -18.54 5.94
CA HIS A 91 0.52 -17.99 4.95
C HIS A 91 0.96 -16.57 5.33
N HIS A 92 0.02 -15.67 5.65
CA HIS A 92 0.35 -14.31 6.05
C HIS A 92 1.12 -14.23 7.37
N ARG A 93 0.76 -15.07 8.37
CA ARG A 93 1.53 -15.17 9.62
C ARG A 93 2.97 -15.59 9.36
N ASN A 94 3.17 -16.60 8.51
CA ASN A 94 4.50 -17.10 8.19
C ASN A 94 5.32 -16.06 7.41
N ALA A 95 4.70 -15.36 6.45
CA ALA A 95 5.36 -14.26 5.73
C ALA A 95 5.76 -13.12 6.67
N ALA A 96 4.86 -12.68 7.57
CA ALA A 96 5.19 -11.67 8.58
C ALA A 96 6.31 -12.13 9.51
N SER A 97 6.30 -13.41 9.92
CA SER A 97 7.35 -13.98 10.77
C SER A 97 8.70 -14.09 10.06
N ALA A 98 8.72 -14.26 8.74
CA ALA A 98 9.93 -14.24 7.93
C ALA A 98 10.48 -12.81 7.83
N LEU A 99 9.64 -11.82 7.52
CA LEU A 99 10.04 -10.42 7.47
C LEU A 99 10.65 -9.92 8.80
N VAL A 100 10.10 -10.35 9.95
CA VAL A 100 10.66 -10.03 11.27
C VAL A 100 12.03 -10.68 11.49
N ARG A 101 12.26 -11.89 10.96
CA ARG A 101 13.54 -12.59 11.05
C ARG A 101 14.61 -12.02 10.12
N ASP A 102 14.20 -11.56 8.94
CA ASP A 102 15.11 -11.03 7.91
C ASP A 102 15.44 -9.54 8.14
N GLY A 103 14.62 -8.83 8.93
CA GLY A 103 14.80 -7.41 9.27
C GLY A 103 15.26 -7.12 10.69
N GLY A 104 15.61 -8.15 11.47
CA GLY A 104 16.21 -8.04 12.81
C GLY A 104 17.70 -8.35 12.78
#